data_AF-A0A536N6D2-F1
#
_entry.id   AF-A0A536N6D2-F1
#
_cell.length_a   1.000
_cell.length_b   1.000
_cell.length_c   1.000
_cell.angle_alpha   90.00
_cell.angle_beta   90.00
_cell.angle_gamma   90.00
#
_symmetry.space_group_name_H-M   'P 1'
#
loop_
_entity.id
_entity.type
_entity.pdbx_description
1 polymer ?
#
loop_
_entity_poly.entity_id
_entity_poly.type
_entity_poly.pdbx_seq_one_letter_code
_entity_poly.pdbx_strand_id
1 'polypeptide(L)'
;MAASGVAEHVQRRSGAYWRDLIFSRLLPSLFFSLFLSRQLILLAGSLHGIRQPSDLLFLVQQLLALAYFTMLVVLYAVRLPQRGTDRRLAVIFIAFTGTFAAISASFLPGGSRREGLILFGDILATAGLAYSVWGLAYLRRSFSIVPEARRLVTGGPYSLSRHPVYLGEIATALGINIATGGWLSALAIAYFIVCELLRIGWEERILAQAFPAEYPLYARRVPRYVPNPLRRR
;
A
#
# COMPACT_ATOMS: atom_id res chain seq x y z
N MET A 1 47.48 -29.97 23.46
CA MET A 1 47.22 -28.56 23.85
C MET A 1 46.26 -27.94 22.84
N ALA A 2 45.22 -27.28 23.34
CA ALA A 2 44.30 -26.35 22.67
C ALA A 2 43.34 -26.91 21.58
N ALA A 3 42.23 -27.50 22.04
CA ALA A 3 40.95 -27.51 21.32
C ALA A 3 39.91 -26.77 22.19
N SER A 4 39.83 -25.44 22.07
CA SER A 4 38.75 -24.65 22.68
C SER A 4 38.80 -23.21 22.17
N GLY A 5 37.83 -22.81 21.35
CA GLY A 5 37.75 -21.39 20.96
C GLY A 5 36.72 -20.99 19.90
N VAL A 6 36.10 -21.93 19.19
CA VAL A 6 35.09 -21.60 18.17
C VAL A 6 33.75 -22.28 18.50
N ALA A 7 33.22 -21.96 19.68
CA ALA A 7 31.80 -22.16 19.96
C ALA A 7 31.09 -20.87 19.60
N GLU A 8 30.71 -20.79 18.33
CA GLU A 8 29.83 -19.79 17.75
C GLU A 8 28.61 -19.56 18.68
N HIS A 9 28.43 -18.33 19.14
CA HIS A 9 27.24 -17.93 19.90
C HIS A 9 26.00 -18.09 19.01
N VAL A 10 25.40 -19.27 19.02
CA VAL A 10 24.01 -19.47 18.57
C VAL A 10 23.13 -18.75 19.58
N GLN A 11 22.95 -17.43 19.38
CA GLN A 11 22.07 -16.58 20.17
C GLN A 11 20.67 -17.23 20.16
N ARG A 12 20.25 -17.80 21.29
CA ARG A 12 18.93 -18.41 21.44
C ARG A 12 17.89 -17.36 21.05
N ARG A 13 17.16 -17.63 19.96
CA ARG A 13 16.05 -16.80 19.49
C ARG A 13 15.05 -16.62 20.65
N SER A 14 14.96 -15.41 21.19
CA SER A 14 14.12 -15.10 22.35
C SER A 14 12.63 -15.19 22.01
N GLY A 15 11.75 -15.33 23.01
CA GLY A 15 10.30 -15.30 22.77
C GLY A 15 9.82 -14.02 22.06
N ALA A 16 10.53 -12.91 22.24
CA ALA A 16 10.26 -11.66 21.53
C ALA A 16 10.54 -11.76 20.02
N TYR A 17 11.59 -12.51 19.62
CA TYR A 17 11.88 -12.78 18.21
C TYR A 17 10.74 -13.55 17.55
N TRP A 18 10.23 -14.61 18.19
CA TRP A 18 9.14 -15.42 17.64
C TRP A 18 7.83 -14.64 17.54
N ARG A 19 7.53 -13.81 18.55
CA ARG A 19 6.38 -12.90 18.50
C ARG A 19 6.49 -11.90 17.35
N ASP A 20 7.65 -11.27 17.14
CA ASP A 20 7.84 -10.40 15.97
C ASP A 20 7.68 -11.21 14.67
N LEU A 21 8.39 -12.33 14.51
CA LEU A 21 8.30 -13.13 13.30
C LEU A 21 6.85 -13.50 12.93
N ILE A 22 6.06 -13.95 13.91
CA ILE A 22 4.67 -14.37 13.69
C ILE A 22 3.76 -13.17 13.41
N PHE A 23 3.68 -12.22 14.34
CA PHE A 23 2.66 -11.15 14.27
C PHE A 23 3.06 -10.02 13.33
N SER A 24 4.36 -9.73 13.21
CA SER A 24 4.84 -8.68 12.32
C SER A 24 4.98 -9.15 10.88
N ARG A 25 5.37 -10.40 10.62
CA ARG A 25 5.79 -10.83 9.27
C ARG A 25 4.90 -11.91 8.69
N LEU A 26 4.77 -13.04 9.37
CA LEU A 26 4.04 -14.20 8.86
C LEU A 26 2.54 -13.92 8.74
N LEU A 27 1.92 -13.36 9.77
CA LEU A 27 0.47 -13.12 9.76
C LEU A 27 0.05 -12.16 8.62
N PRO A 28 0.68 -10.98 8.41
CA PRO A 28 0.32 -10.13 7.28
C PRO A 28 0.68 -10.73 5.91
N SER A 29 1.80 -11.45 5.79
CA SER A 29 2.17 -12.09 4.51
C SER A 29 1.21 -13.21 4.13
N LEU A 30 0.73 -13.99 5.10
CA LEU A 30 -0.35 -14.98 4.89
C LEU A 30 -1.68 -14.32 4.54
N PHE A 31 -2.01 -13.18 5.15
CA PHE A 31 -3.21 -12.44 4.78
C PHE A 31 -3.15 -11.98 3.31
N PHE A 32 -2.02 -11.41 2.88
CA PHE A 32 -1.85 -10.97 1.49
C PHE A 32 -1.70 -12.10 0.48
N SER A 33 -1.23 -13.28 0.91
CA SER A 33 -1.15 -14.43 0.00
C SER A 33 -2.53 -14.91 -0.47
N LEU A 34 -3.59 -14.65 0.30
CA LEU A 34 -4.99 -14.90 -0.13
C LEU A 34 -5.39 -13.98 -1.30
N PHE A 35 -4.97 -12.73 -1.28
CA PHE A 35 -5.21 -11.80 -2.40
C PHE A 35 -4.36 -12.17 -3.60
N LEU A 36 -3.10 -12.55 -3.38
CA LEU A 36 -2.20 -13.02 -4.43
C LEU A 36 -2.74 -14.28 -5.13
N SER A 37 -3.24 -15.25 -4.36
CA SER A 37 -3.81 -16.48 -4.93
C SER A 37 -5.06 -16.19 -5.76
N ARG A 38 -5.98 -15.35 -5.24
CA ARG A 38 -7.14 -14.85 -6.00
C ARG A 38 -6.69 -14.17 -7.29
N GLN A 39 -5.66 -13.34 -7.24
CA GLN A 39 -5.15 -12.60 -8.38
C GLN A 39 -4.54 -13.51 -9.45
N LEU A 40 -3.83 -14.57 -9.06
CA LEU A 40 -3.30 -15.58 -9.98
C LEU A 40 -4.42 -16.33 -10.72
N ILE A 41 -5.51 -16.68 -10.01
CA ILE A 41 -6.68 -17.31 -10.63
C ILE A 41 -7.33 -16.37 -11.65
N LEU A 42 -7.50 -15.09 -11.31
CA LEU A 42 -8.05 -14.09 -12.21
C LEU A 42 -7.18 -13.91 -13.46
N LEU A 43 -5.86 -13.80 -13.30
CA LEU A 43 -4.93 -13.66 -14.42
C LEU A 43 -4.97 -14.90 -15.34
N ALA A 44 -4.95 -16.11 -14.78
CA ALA A 44 -5.00 -17.35 -15.57
C ALA A 44 -6.30 -17.47 -16.40
N GLY A 45 -7.44 -17.06 -15.83
CA GLY A 45 -8.70 -16.99 -16.57
C GLY A 45 -8.69 -15.92 -17.68
N SER A 46 -7.98 -14.81 -17.45
CA SER A 46 -7.92 -13.68 -18.38
C SER A 46 -7.10 -13.98 -19.63
N LEU A 47 -6.05 -14.81 -19.53
CA LEU A 47 -5.16 -15.14 -20.65
C LEU A 47 -5.87 -15.83 -21.83
N HIS A 48 -6.96 -16.54 -21.56
CA HIS A 48 -7.74 -17.25 -22.58
C HIS A 48 -8.79 -16.36 -23.28
N GLY A 49 -9.00 -15.12 -22.79
CA GLY A 49 -10.10 -14.25 -23.20
C GLY A 49 -9.70 -13.04 -24.05
N ILE A 50 -8.41 -12.84 -24.35
CA ILE A 50 -7.92 -11.64 -25.04
C ILE A 50 -8.37 -11.67 -26.51
N ARG A 51 -9.31 -10.79 -26.88
CA ARG A 51 -9.90 -10.69 -28.22
C ARG A 51 -9.92 -9.26 -28.77
N GLN A 52 -9.90 -8.24 -27.91
CA GLN A 52 -10.02 -6.83 -28.27
C GLN A 52 -8.88 -5.99 -27.67
N PRO A 53 -8.54 -4.82 -28.27
CA PRO A 53 -7.50 -3.92 -27.73
C PRO A 53 -7.77 -3.42 -26.30
N SER A 54 -9.05 -3.29 -25.91
CA SER A 54 -9.45 -2.96 -24.53
C SER A 54 -8.96 -4.00 -23.51
N ASP A 55 -8.75 -5.24 -23.94
CA ASP A 55 -8.28 -6.33 -23.09
C ASP A 55 -6.81 -6.16 -22.71
N LEU A 56 -6.05 -5.33 -23.45
CA LEU A 56 -4.66 -5.00 -23.11
C LEU A 56 -4.58 -4.15 -21.85
N LEU A 57 -5.46 -3.15 -21.70
CA LEU A 57 -5.51 -2.32 -20.49
C LEU A 57 -5.87 -3.18 -19.28
N PHE A 58 -6.86 -4.06 -19.46
CA PHE A 58 -7.23 -5.03 -18.45
C PHE A 58 -6.07 -5.96 -18.08
N LEU A 59 -5.34 -6.51 -19.06
CA LEU A 59 -4.16 -7.35 -18.81
C LEU A 59 -3.08 -6.59 -18.03
N VAL A 60 -2.78 -5.34 -18.43
CA VAL A 60 -1.83 -4.48 -17.71
C VAL A 60 -2.26 -4.29 -16.26
N GLN A 61 -3.55 -4.02 -16.02
CA GLN A 61 -4.09 -3.90 -14.67
C GLN A 61 -3.96 -5.21 -13.87
N GLN A 62 -4.21 -6.37 -14.48
CA GLN A 62 -4.03 -7.67 -13.82
C GLN A 62 -2.56 -7.95 -13.46
N LEU A 63 -1.62 -7.59 -14.33
CA LEU A 63 -0.18 -7.73 -14.10
C LEU A 63 0.32 -6.77 -13.02
N LEU A 64 -0.15 -5.52 -13.03
CA LEU A 64 0.15 -4.54 -11.98
C LEU A 64 -0.41 -4.97 -10.63
N ALA A 65 -1.62 -5.51 -10.58
CA ALA A 65 -2.22 -6.02 -9.36
C ALA A 65 -1.45 -7.25 -8.84
N LEU A 66 -1.02 -8.14 -9.74
CA LEU A 66 -0.16 -9.27 -9.39
C LEU A 66 1.17 -8.79 -8.79
N ALA A 67 1.82 -7.82 -9.42
CA ALA A 67 3.04 -7.20 -8.91
C ALA A 67 2.80 -6.56 -7.53
N TYR A 68 1.71 -5.80 -7.38
CA TYR A 68 1.32 -5.16 -6.12
C TYR A 68 1.20 -6.19 -4.98
N PHE A 69 0.36 -7.21 -5.13
CA PHE A 69 0.16 -8.21 -4.07
C PHE A 69 1.41 -9.05 -3.80
N THR A 70 2.18 -9.37 -4.84
CA THR A 70 3.48 -10.06 -4.68
C THR A 70 4.44 -9.21 -3.84
N MET A 71 4.51 -7.91 -4.11
CA MET A 71 5.32 -6.98 -3.32
C MET A 71 4.82 -6.90 -1.88
N LEU A 72 3.51 -6.84 -1.63
CA LEU A 72 2.99 -6.84 -0.26
C LEU A 72 3.44 -8.08 0.53
N VAL A 73 3.31 -9.28 -0.07
CA VAL A 73 3.76 -10.54 0.55
C VAL A 73 5.26 -10.51 0.83
N VAL A 74 6.07 -10.21 -0.20
CA VAL A 74 7.53 -10.22 -0.09
C VAL A 74 8.02 -9.17 0.91
N LEU A 75 7.55 -7.93 0.79
CA LEU A 75 8.00 -6.82 1.62
C LEU A 75 7.65 -7.04 3.09
N TYR A 76 6.50 -7.61 3.41
CA TYR A 76 6.18 -8.00 4.79
C TYR A 76 7.06 -9.15 5.31
N ALA A 77 7.36 -10.14 4.47
CA ALA A 77 8.25 -11.23 4.83
C ALA A 77 9.69 -10.75 5.14
N VAL A 78 10.19 -9.79 4.35
CA VAL A 78 11.58 -9.30 4.46
C VAL A 78 11.74 -7.98 5.22
N ARG A 79 10.68 -7.39 5.79
CA ARG A 79 10.70 -6.04 6.37
C ARG A 79 11.81 -5.82 7.42
N LEU A 80 12.36 -4.60 7.45
CA LEU A 80 13.33 -4.16 8.46
C LEU A 80 12.69 -4.10 9.85
N PRO A 81 13.42 -4.09 10.96
CA PRO A 81 12.84 -3.81 12.29
C PRO A 81 12.26 -2.39 12.37
N GLN A 82 11.26 -2.20 13.24
CA GLN A 82 10.61 -0.90 13.43
C GLN A 82 11.43 0.02 14.34
N ARG A 83 11.48 1.31 14.01
CA ARG A 83 12.12 2.38 14.78
C ARG A 83 11.10 3.21 15.57
N GLY A 84 9.87 3.30 15.08
CA GLY A 84 8.74 3.94 15.76
C GLY A 84 7.40 3.44 15.22
N THR A 85 6.38 3.39 16.06
CA THR A 85 5.02 2.95 15.70
C THR A 85 4.01 3.61 16.62
N ASP A 86 2.79 3.85 16.14
CA ASP A 86 1.67 4.22 16.99
C ASP A 86 0.85 2.96 17.33
N ARG A 87 0.89 2.55 18.61
CA ARG A 87 0.24 1.33 19.10
C ARG A 87 -1.23 1.52 19.47
N ARG A 88 -1.81 2.69 19.21
CA ARG A 88 -3.24 2.94 19.48
C ARG A 88 -4.09 1.97 18.66
N LEU A 89 -4.98 1.24 19.33
CA LEU A 89 -5.90 0.30 18.69
C LEU A 89 -6.75 0.98 17.61
N ALA A 90 -7.10 2.25 17.81
CA ALA A 90 -7.83 3.05 16.82
C ALA A 90 -7.08 3.19 15.49
N VAL A 91 -5.74 3.31 15.50
CA VAL A 91 -4.92 3.42 14.28
C VAL A 91 -4.96 2.13 13.49
N ILE A 92 -4.81 1.00 14.19
CA ILE A 92 -4.89 -0.34 13.58
C ILE A 92 -6.29 -0.54 13.01
N PHE A 93 -7.33 -0.27 13.79
CA PHE A 93 -8.71 -0.43 13.37
C PHE A 93 -9.01 0.39 12.10
N ILE A 94 -8.63 1.67 12.08
CA ILE A 94 -8.85 2.57 10.93
C ILE A 94 -8.10 2.11 9.68
N ALA A 95 -6.87 1.58 9.83
CA ALA A 95 -6.11 1.06 8.69
C ALA A 95 -6.79 -0.18 8.08
N PHE A 96 -7.28 -1.09 8.92
CA PHE A 96 -8.00 -2.27 8.45
C PHE A 96 -9.36 -1.91 7.85
N THR A 97 -10.18 -1.12 8.55
CA THR A 97 -11.53 -0.78 8.07
C THR A 97 -11.50 0.05 6.80
N GLY A 98 -10.53 0.96 6.65
CA GLY A 98 -10.31 1.69 5.40
C GLY A 98 -10.04 0.74 4.24
N THR A 99 -9.07 -0.16 4.40
CA THR A 99 -8.70 -1.16 3.37
C THR A 99 -9.91 -2.00 2.95
N PHE A 100 -10.70 -2.49 3.91
CA PHE A 100 -11.91 -3.27 3.62
C PHE A 100 -13.04 -2.44 3.02
N ALA A 101 -13.17 -1.15 3.37
CA ALA A 101 -14.18 -0.27 2.79
C ALA A 101 -13.96 -0.07 1.28
N ALA A 102 -12.70 0.11 0.83
CA ALA A 102 -12.38 0.23 -0.59
C ALA A 102 -12.78 -1.02 -1.40
N ILE A 103 -12.51 -2.21 -0.84
CA ILE A 103 -12.86 -3.49 -1.49
C ILE A 103 -14.38 -3.69 -1.49
N SER A 104 -15.03 -3.37 -0.39
CA SER A 104 -16.47 -3.60 -0.21
C SER A 104 -17.32 -2.67 -1.06
N ALA A 105 -16.80 -1.48 -1.39
CA ALA A 105 -17.50 -0.47 -2.20
C ALA A 105 -18.01 -0.99 -3.55
N SER A 106 -17.31 -1.97 -4.15
CA SER A 106 -17.69 -2.56 -5.45
C SER A 106 -18.78 -3.63 -5.35
N PHE A 107 -19.11 -4.09 -4.15
CA PHE A 107 -20.15 -5.10 -3.90
C PHE A 107 -21.44 -4.50 -3.34
N LEU A 108 -21.46 -3.19 -3.04
CA LEU A 108 -22.63 -2.53 -2.47
C LEU A 108 -23.74 -2.35 -3.52
N PRO A 109 -25.00 -2.65 -3.17
CA PRO A 109 -26.13 -2.55 -4.08
C PRO A 109 -26.52 -1.10 -4.37
N GLY A 110 -27.32 -0.90 -5.42
CA GLY A 110 -28.02 0.37 -5.66
C GLY A 110 -27.33 1.35 -6.61
N GLY A 111 -26.46 0.86 -7.49
CA GLY A 111 -25.78 1.67 -8.48
C GLY A 111 -26.09 1.24 -9.92
N SER A 112 -26.41 2.19 -10.80
CA SER A 112 -26.46 1.95 -12.24
C SER A 112 -25.04 2.07 -12.81
N ARG A 113 -24.58 1.03 -13.49
CA ARG A 113 -23.25 1.04 -14.12
C ARG A 113 -23.23 2.06 -15.26
N ARG A 114 -22.40 3.09 -15.13
CA ARG A 114 -22.31 4.18 -16.11
C ARG A 114 -21.25 3.83 -17.15
N GLU A 115 -21.69 3.33 -18.30
CA GLU A 115 -20.79 2.86 -19.38
C GLU A 115 -19.78 3.91 -19.81
N GLY A 116 -20.20 5.18 -19.95
CA GLY A 116 -19.32 6.28 -20.35
C GLY A 116 -18.17 6.59 -19.38
N LEU A 117 -18.22 6.08 -18.13
CA LEU A 117 -17.17 6.28 -17.14
C LEU A 117 -16.26 5.05 -16.98
N ILE A 118 -16.56 3.92 -17.61
CA ILE A 118 -15.80 2.67 -17.44
C ILE A 118 -14.35 2.87 -17.88
N LEU A 119 -14.13 3.30 -19.12
CA LEU A 119 -12.78 3.48 -19.65
C LEU A 119 -11.97 4.50 -18.84
N PHE A 120 -12.59 5.61 -18.44
CA PHE A 120 -11.95 6.61 -17.60
C PHE A 120 -11.58 6.03 -16.22
N GLY A 121 -12.49 5.26 -15.63
CA GLY A 121 -12.27 4.54 -14.37
C GLY A 121 -11.12 3.55 -14.47
N ASP A 122 -11.06 2.74 -15.53
CA ASP A 122 -10.00 1.76 -15.76
C ASP A 122 -8.63 2.42 -15.97
N ILE A 123 -8.58 3.52 -16.73
CA ILE A 123 -7.34 4.30 -16.91
C ILE A 123 -6.88 4.89 -15.57
N LEU A 124 -7.79 5.50 -14.81
CA LEU A 124 -7.49 6.07 -13.50
C LEU A 124 -7.02 4.99 -12.52
N ALA A 125 -7.68 3.83 -12.52
CA ALA A 125 -7.32 2.70 -11.67
C ALA A 125 -5.94 2.16 -12.02
N THR A 126 -5.66 2.00 -13.32
CA THR A 126 -4.38 1.53 -13.82
C THR A 126 -3.25 2.50 -13.48
N ALA A 127 -3.46 3.81 -13.68
CA ALA A 127 -2.48 4.84 -13.34
C ALA A 127 -2.22 4.90 -11.82
N GLY A 128 -3.27 4.83 -11.01
CA GLY A 128 -3.17 4.78 -9.55
C GLY A 128 -2.35 3.57 -9.07
N LEU A 129 -2.66 2.39 -9.62
CA LEU A 129 -2.00 1.15 -9.24
C LEU A 129 -0.53 1.13 -9.66
N ALA A 130 -0.22 1.63 -10.86
CA ALA A 130 1.16 1.81 -11.31
C ALA A 130 1.94 2.75 -10.38
N TYR A 131 1.32 3.85 -9.93
CA TYR A 131 1.93 4.79 -8.99
C TYR A 131 2.18 4.14 -7.61
N SER A 132 1.25 3.32 -7.12
CA SER A 132 1.44 2.54 -5.89
C SER A 132 2.57 1.51 -6.00
N VAL A 133 2.64 0.77 -7.12
CA VAL A 133 3.74 -0.18 -7.38
C VAL A 133 5.09 0.54 -7.43
N TRP A 134 5.15 1.70 -8.09
CA TRP A 134 6.36 2.51 -8.12
C TRP A 134 6.76 2.99 -6.72
N GLY A 135 5.80 3.42 -5.90
CA GLY A 135 6.00 3.77 -4.49
C GLY A 135 6.56 2.61 -3.68
N LEU A 136 5.92 1.43 -3.74
CA LEU A 136 6.38 0.23 -3.04
C LEU A 136 7.79 -0.19 -3.47
N ALA A 137 8.13 -0.05 -4.75
CA ALA A 137 9.44 -0.42 -5.28
C ALA A 137 10.57 0.44 -4.68
N TYR A 138 10.27 1.69 -4.35
CA TYR A 138 11.21 2.59 -3.67
C TYR A 138 11.21 2.41 -2.15
N LEU A 139 10.05 2.15 -1.54
CA LEU A 139 9.94 1.96 -0.10
C LEU A 139 10.59 0.65 0.38
N ARG A 140 10.48 -0.42 -0.44
CA ARG A 140 11.07 -1.74 -0.21
C ARG A 140 10.77 -2.23 1.20
N ARG A 141 11.82 -2.62 1.95
CA ARG A 141 11.72 -3.23 3.29
C ARG A 141 11.23 -2.26 4.38
N SER A 142 10.94 -1.01 4.04
CA SER A 142 10.38 -0.01 4.96
C SER A 142 8.85 0.05 4.97
N PHE A 143 8.17 -0.68 4.08
CA PHE A 143 6.71 -0.63 3.96
C PHE A 143 5.99 -1.21 5.19
N SER A 144 4.83 -0.61 5.50
CA SER A 144 3.84 -1.13 6.46
C SER A 144 2.46 -0.53 6.17
N ILE A 145 1.41 -1.31 6.40
CA ILE A 145 0.01 -0.85 6.39
C ILE A 145 -0.27 0.06 7.58
N VAL A 146 0.27 -0.28 8.75
CA VAL A 146 0.13 0.55 9.94
C VAL A 146 1.20 1.64 9.86
N PRO A 147 0.88 2.91 10.16
CA PRO A 147 1.88 3.97 10.24
C PRO A 147 3.05 3.59 11.14
N GLU A 148 4.22 3.38 10.55
CA GLU A 148 5.43 2.92 11.22
C GLU A 148 6.66 3.56 10.59
N ALA A 149 7.61 4.01 11.40
CA ALA A 149 8.91 4.47 10.93
C ALA A 149 9.91 3.32 10.95
N ARG A 150 10.55 3.06 9.80
CA ARG A 150 11.68 2.11 9.65
C ARG A 150 12.92 2.82 9.11
N ARG A 151 12.83 3.31 7.87
CA ARG A 151 13.84 4.16 7.21
C ARG A 151 13.13 5.26 6.45
N LEU A 152 13.67 6.48 6.49
CA LEU A 152 13.19 7.58 5.67
C LEU A 152 13.60 7.36 4.20
N VAL A 153 12.62 7.33 3.30
CA VAL A 153 12.82 7.19 1.85
C VAL A 153 12.39 8.47 1.18
N THR A 154 13.27 9.05 0.34
CA THR A 154 13.08 10.37 -0.28
C THR A 154 13.29 10.38 -1.79
N GLY A 155 13.63 9.23 -2.39
CA GLY A 155 13.92 9.09 -3.82
C GLY A 155 12.72 8.65 -4.67
N GLY A 156 12.83 8.81 -5.99
CA GLY A 156 11.82 8.37 -6.95
C GLY A 156 10.46 9.06 -6.74
N PRO A 157 9.36 8.31 -6.58
CA PRO A 157 8.03 8.91 -6.40
C PRO A 157 7.93 9.70 -5.08
N TYR A 158 8.76 9.37 -4.09
CA TYR A 158 8.88 10.13 -2.83
C TYR A 158 9.51 11.52 -3.01
N SER A 159 10.08 11.83 -4.18
CA SER A 159 10.52 13.20 -4.49
C SER A 159 9.40 14.08 -5.08
N LEU A 160 8.30 13.45 -5.55
CA LEU A 160 7.14 14.12 -6.13
C LEU A 160 6.05 14.35 -5.08
N SER A 161 5.85 13.37 -4.21
CA SER A 161 4.87 13.36 -3.14
C SER A 161 5.44 12.67 -1.92
N ARG A 162 5.10 13.11 -0.71
CA ARG A 162 5.52 12.38 0.51
C ARG A 162 4.81 11.04 0.68
N HIS A 163 3.66 10.85 0.02
CA HIS A 163 2.73 9.75 0.26
C HIS A 163 2.26 9.08 -1.04
N PRO A 164 3.18 8.64 -1.93
CA PRO A 164 2.82 8.19 -3.27
C PRO A 164 1.94 6.93 -3.27
N VAL A 165 2.19 5.97 -2.37
CA VAL A 165 1.39 4.74 -2.27
C VAL A 165 -0.05 5.06 -1.89
N TYR A 166 -0.26 5.88 -0.87
CA TYR A 166 -1.61 6.30 -0.45
C TYR A 166 -2.39 7.01 -1.57
N LEU A 167 -1.73 7.89 -2.32
CA LEU A 167 -2.37 8.57 -3.45
C LEU A 167 -2.70 7.62 -4.59
N GLY A 168 -1.80 6.67 -4.88
CA GLY A 168 -2.06 5.63 -5.87
C GLY A 168 -3.21 4.71 -5.46
N GLU A 169 -3.32 4.36 -4.18
CA GLU A 169 -4.44 3.58 -3.63
C GLU A 169 -5.77 4.35 -3.70
N ILE A 170 -5.77 5.65 -3.38
CA ILE A 170 -6.94 6.53 -3.54
C ILE A 170 -7.37 6.60 -5.00
N ALA A 171 -6.43 6.84 -5.93
CA ALA A 171 -6.73 6.88 -7.37
C ALA A 171 -7.25 5.53 -7.87
N THR A 172 -6.67 4.43 -7.39
CA THR A 172 -7.12 3.06 -7.71
C THR A 172 -8.55 2.82 -7.25
N ALA A 173 -8.86 3.14 -5.99
CA ALA A 173 -10.19 2.95 -5.42
C ALA A 173 -11.24 3.81 -6.13
N LEU A 174 -10.91 5.07 -6.45
CA LEU A 174 -11.77 5.95 -7.23
C LEU A 174 -12.01 5.39 -8.63
N GLY A 175 -10.96 4.99 -9.35
CA GLY A 175 -11.07 4.44 -10.70
C GLY A 175 -11.96 3.19 -10.77
N ILE A 176 -11.79 2.27 -9.83
CA ILE A 176 -12.60 1.03 -9.77
C ILE A 176 -14.08 1.34 -9.51
N ASN A 177 -14.39 2.36 -8.73
CA ASN A 177 -15.76 2.60 -8.23
C ASN A 177 -16.50 3.76 -8.92
N ILE A 178 -15.83 4.57 -9.74
CA ILE A 178 -16.45 5.75 -10.39
C ILE A 178 -17.61 5.38 -11.33
N ALA A 179 -17.56 4.19 -11.93
CA ALA A 179 -18.60 3.69 -12.83
C ALA A 179 -19.79 3.06 -12.08
N THR A 180 -19.66 2.75 -10.78
CA THR A 180 -20.67 1.98 -10.02
C THR A 180 -21.89 2.81 -9.66
N GLY A 181 -21.79 4.15 -9.57
CA GLY A 181 -22.94 5.07 -9.54
C GLY A 181 -23.85 5.05 -8.29
N GLY A 182 -23.60 4.20 -7.28
CA GLY A 182 -24.42 4.07 -6.07
C GLY A 182 -23.93 4.91 -4.88
N TRP A 183 -24.87 5.50 -4.11
CA TRP A 183 -24.54 6.37 -2.97
C TRP A 183 -23.81 5.64 -1.82
N LEU A 184 -24.15 4.37 -1.58
CA LEU A 184 -23.45 3.53 -0.59
C LEU A 184 -21.98 3.30 -0.99
N SER A 185 -21.71 3.05 -2.27
CA SER A 185 -20.35 2.93 -2.80
C SER A 185 -19.60 4.25 -2.64
N ALA A 186 -20.24 5.38 -2.95
CA ALA A 186 -19.66 6.71 -2.75
C ALA A 186 -19.31 6.99 -1.28
N LEU A 187 -20.17 6.61 -0.33
CA LEU A 187 -19.89 6.73 1.10
C LEU A 187 -18.73 5.83 1.55
N ALA A 188 -18.68 4.59 1.09
CA ALA A 188 -17.58 3.68 1.40
C ALA A 188 -16.23 4.22 0.89
N ILE A 189 -16.21 4.80 -0.31
CA ILE A 189 -15.01 5.43 -0.88
C ILE A 189 -14.65 6.72 -0.15
N ALA A 190 -15.62 7.56 0.22
CA ALA A 190 -15.37 8.75 1.03
C ALA A 190 -14.77 8.37 2.40
N TYR A 191 -15.30 7.34 3.04
CA TYR A 191 -14.76 6.80 4.29
C TYR A 191 -13.32 6.30 4.11
N PHE A 192 -13.06 5.51 3.07
CA PHE A 192 -11.71 5.06 2.73
C PHE A 192 -10.73 6.22 2.56
N ILE A 193 -11.08 7.26 1.80
CA ILE A 193 -10.24 8.45 1.60
C ILE A 193 -9.94 9.13 2.94
N VAL A 194 -10.93 9.27 3.83
CA VAL A 194 -10.72 9.83 5.16
C VAL A 194 -9.75 8.99 5.98
N CYS A 195 -9.88 7.66 5.95
CA CYS A 195 -8.93 6.76 6.60
C CYS A 195 -7.50 6.96 6.08
N GLU A 196 -7.31 7.09 4.76
CA GLU A 196 -5.99 7.33 4.17
C GLU A 196 -5.39 8.68 4.59
N LEU A 197 -6.19 9.74 4.62
CA LEU A 197 -5.73 11.06 5.07
C LEU A 197 -5.34 11.07 6.56
N LEU A 198 -6.05 10.32 7.40
CA LEU A 198 -5.70 10.13 8.80
C LEU A 198 -4.39 9.34 8.95
N ARG A 199 -4.24 8.25 8.21
CA ARG A 199 -3.00 7.42 8.18
C ARG A 199 -1.79 8.26 7.78
N ILE A 200 -1.93 9.07 6.73
CA ILE A 200 -0.91 10.05 6.31
C ILE A 200 -0.54 10.95 7.49
N GLY A 201 -1.51 11.56 8.16
CA GLY A 201 -1.26 12.46 9.28
C GLY A 201 -0.51 11.81 10.45
N TRP A 202 -0.83 10.54 10.78
CA TRP A 202 -0.12 9.79 11.81
C TRP A 202 1.28 9.38 11.37
N GLU A 203 1.45 8.93 10.13
CA GLU A 203 2.74 8.56 9.59
C GLU A 203 3.72 9.74 9.62
N GLU A 204 3.27 10.94 9.24
CA GLU A 204 4.11 12.13 9.31
C GLU A 204 4.57 12.45 10.73
N ARG A 205 3.72 12.24 11.75
CA ARG A 205 4.08 12.44 13.16
C ARG A 205 5.13 11.43 13.61
N ILE A 206 4.94 10.16 13.26
CA ILE A 206 5.87 9.08 13.61
C ILE A 206 7.22 9.29 12.91
N LEU A 207 7.21 9.69 11.63
CA LEU A 207 8.43 10.00 10.88
C LEU A 207 9.15 11.24 11.46
N ALA A 208 8.42 12.28 11.84
CA ALA A 208 9.01 13.46 12.48
C ALA A 208 9.68 13.12 13.83
N GLN A 209 9.08 12.21 14.60
CA GLN A 209 9.66 11.74 15.86
C GLN A 209 10.86 10.81 15.65
N ALA A 210 10.79 9.90 14.67
CA ALA A 210 11.85 8.93 14.41
C ALA A 210 13.08 9.53 13.69
N PHE A 211 12.87 10.60 12.92
CA PHE A 211 13.89 11.29 12.11
C PHE A 211 13.82 12.83 12.29
N PRO A 212 14.06 13.35 13.50
CA PRO A 212 13.83 14.77 13.83
C PRO A 212 14.73 15.75 13.04
N ALA A 213 15.93 15.33 12.64
CA ALA A 213 16.84 16.16 11.84
C ALA A 213 16.55 16.09 10.33
N GLU A 214 16.09 14.94 9.82
CA GLU A 214 15.98 14.67 8.38
C GLU A 214 14.57 14.93 7.83
N TYR A 215 13.53 14.48 8.56
CA TYR A 215 12.15 14.54 8.08
C TYR A 215 11.64 15.98 7.88
N PRO A 216 11.90 16.96 8.77
CA PRO A 216 11.48 18.34 8.53
C PRO A 216 12.10 18.96 7.28
N LEU A 217 13.37 18.65 6.97
CA LEU A 217 14.05 19.13 5.76
C LEU A 217 13.41 18.54 4.50
N TYR A 218 13.09 17.25 4.54
CA TYR A 218 12.37 16.56 3.48
C TYR A 218 10.95 17.13 3.29
N ALA A 219 10.19 17.32 4.36
CA ALA A 219 8.82 17.82 4.34
C ALA A 219 8.70 19.27 3.84
N ARG A 220 9.76 20.08 3.98
CA ARG A 220 9.83 21.43 3.39
C ARG A 220 9.98 21.39 1.87
N ARG A 221 10.72 20.42 1.34
CA ARG A 221 11.05 20.30 -0.09
C ARG A 221 9.98 19.57 -0.89
N VAL A 222 9.31 18.59 -0.28
CA VAL A 222 8.38 17.70 -0.97
C VAL A 222 6.95 17.94 -0.47
N PRO A 223 5.97 18.19 -1.37
CA PRO A 223 4.59 18.41 -0.99
C PRO A 223 3.97 17.14 -0.39
N ARG A 224 2.92 17.32 0.42
CA ARG A 224 2.23 16.19 1.05
C ARG A 224 1.54 15.30 0.00
N TYR A 225 0.83 15.91 -0.95
CA TYR A 225 -0.01 15.18 -1.91
C TYR A 225 0.55 15.26 -3.33
N VAL A 226 0.38 16.37 -4.04
CA VAL A 226 0.84 16.52 -5.42
C VAL A 226 1.74 17.75 -5.56
N PRO A 227 2.69 17.74 -6.51
CA PRO A 227 3.44 18.93 -6.90
C PRO A 227 2.47 20.06 -7.25
N ASN A 228 2.63 21.21 -6.58
CA ASN A 228 1.94 22.41 -7.02
C ASN A 228 2.81 23.06 -8.11
N PRO A 229 2.38 23.06 -9.39
CA PRO A 229 3.17 23.64 -10.49
C PRO A 229 3.36 25.16 -10.32
N LEU A 230 2.55 25.83 -9.48
CA LEU A 230 2.60 27.27 -9.24
C LEU A 230 3.50 27.66 -8.06
N ARG A 231 3.99 26.70 -7.28
CA ARG A 231 4.83 26.98 -6.11
C ARG A 231 6.29 27.11 -6.56
N ARG A 232 6.73 28.35 -6.81
CA ARG A 232 8.14 28.66 -7.10
C ARG A 232 9.01 28.17 -5.94
N ARG A 233 10.06 27.41 -6.28
CA ARG A 233 11.07 26.89 -5.34
C ARG A 233 11.98 27.99 -4.83
#